data_AF-X1UIJ8-F1
#
_entry.id   AF-X1UIJ8-F1
#
_cell.length_a   1.000
_cell.length_b   1.000
_cell.length_c   1.000
_cell.angle_alpha   90.00
_cell.angle_beta   90.00
_cell.angle_gamma   90.00
#
_symmetry.space_group_name_H-M   'P 1'
#
loop_
_entity.id
_entity.type
_entity.pdbx_description
1 polymer ?
#
loop_
_entity_poly.entity_id
_entity_poly.type
_entity_poly.pdbx_seq_one_letter_code
_entity_poly.pdbx_strand_id
1 'polypeptide(L)'
;METVRVSGKTGEREVPVSEETRRLLILTIAEHGKADYVFHGHKGPLTRHGVYRIVSTYMRKAGIRGPKLGSHRIRHAFGKGYLVNGGDLRSLQQLMGHERITTTQEYASLAMHDIIAKHHQFTPLRAAHAATQESFFDKDHAIKEAEAILKEASDGS
;
A
#
# COMPACT_ATOMS: atom_id res chain seq x y z
N MET A 1 1.49 -0.59 -23.19
CA MET A 1 2.06 -1.77 -22.50
C MET A 1 1.98 -1.45 -21.01
N GLU A 2 0.84 -1.76 -20.41
CA GLU A 2 0.49 -1.37 -19.04
C GLU A 2 1.03 -2.36 -18.00
N THR A 3 1.26 -3.60 -18.44
CA THR A 3 1.83 -4.68 -17.63
C THR A 3 3.06 -5.30 -18.31
N VAL A 4 3.90 -5.93 -17.50
CA VAL A 4 5.03 -6.78 -17.94
C VAL A 4 4.81 -8.18 -17.38
N ARG A 5 4.94 -9.19 -18.24
CA ARG A 5 4.87 -10.59 -17.83
C ARG A 5 6.22 -11.04 -17.27
N VAL A 6 6.20 -11.59 -16.06
CA VAL A 6 7.40 -12.04 -15.34
C VAL A 6 7.22 -13.49 -14.92
N SER A 7 8.11 -14.37 -15.37
CA SER A 7 8.20 -15.75 -14.89
C SER A 7 9.08 -15.82 -13.65
N GLY A 8 8.63 -16.57 -12.65
CA GLY A 8 9.34 -16.78 -11.40
C GLY A 8 9.26 -18.24 -10.93
N LYS A 9 9.84 -18.50 -9.75
CA LYS A 9 9.81 -19.83 -9.12
C LYS A 9 8.37 -20.33 -8.85
N THR A 10 7.44 -19.40 -8.74
CA THR A 10 6.04 -19.61 -8.35
C THR A 10 5.08 -19.53 -9.53
N GLY A 11 5.61 -19.50 -10.76
CA GLY A 11 4.84 -19.38 -12.00
C GLY A 11 4.99 -18.02 -12.69
N GLU A 12 4.15 -17.81 -13.70
CA GLU A 12 4.06 -16.54 -14.42
C GLU A 12 3.09 -15.58 -13.74
N ARG A 13 3.41 -14.28 -13.79
CA ARG A 13 2.51 -13.23 -13.33
C ARG A 13 2.66 -11.98 -14.18
N GLU A 14 1.59 -11.23 -14.28
CA GLU A 14 1.62 -9.89 -14.83
C GLU A 14 1.89 -8.88 -13.72
N VAL A 15 2.85 -7.98 -13.96
CA VAL A 15 3.23 -6.92 -13.03
C VAL A 15 2.90 -5.59 -13.70
N PRO A 16 1.99 -4.77 -13.13
CA PRO A 16 1.76 -3.43 -13.67
C PRO A 16 3.02 -2.58 -13.54
N VAL A 17 3.26 -1.74 -14.54
CA VAL A 17 4.39 -0.81 -14.56
C VAL A 17 3.88 0.62 -14.68
N SER A 18 4.54 1.56 -14.00
CA SER A 18 4.19 2.97 -14.14
C SER A 18 4.47 3.46 -15.56
N GLU A 19 3.81 4.54 -15.98
CA GLU A 19 4.06 5.15 -17.30
C GLU A 19 5.52 5.58 -17.48
N GLU A 20 6.18 6.05 -16.41
CA GLU A 20 7.60 6.40 -16.44
C GLU A 20 8.46 5.16 -16.68
N THR A 21 8.17 4.06 -15.97
CA THR A 21 8.89 2.79 -16.13
C THR A 21 8.71 2.25 -17.53
N ARG A 22 7.46 2.28 -18.02
CA ARG A 22 7.11 1.87 -19.38
C ARG A 22 7.90 2.69 -20.42
N ARG A 23 7.95 4.01 -20.28
CA ARG A 23 8.71 4.89 -21.18
C ARG A 23 10.19 4.51 -21.20
N LEU A 24 10.80 4.29 -20.03
CA LEU A 24 12.20 3.89 -19.93
C LEU A 24 12.47 2.52 -20.57
N LEU A 25 11.55 1.55 -20.40
CA LEU A 25 11.67 0.24 -21.04
C LEU A 25 11.62 0.35 -22.56
N ILE A 26 10.69 1.15 -23.11
CA ILE A 26 10.59 1.37 -24.56
C ILE A 26 11.87 1.98 -25.11
N LEU A 27 12.42 3.00 -24.44
CA LEU A 27 13.69 3.62 -24.83
C LEU A 27 14.84 2.61 -24.81
N THR A 28 14.92 1.80 -23.75
CA THR A 28 15.95 0.76 -23.61
C THR A 28 15.85 -0.30 -24.71
N ILE A 29 14.62 -0.71 -25.08
CA ILE A 29 14.40 -1.67 -26.17
C ILE A 29 14.80 -1.06 -27.51
N ALA A 30 14.42 0.20 -27.76
CA ALA A 30 14.75 0.90 -29.00
C ALA A 30 16.27 1.07 -29.20
N GLU A 31 17.01 1.32 -28.12
CA GLU A 31 18.47 1.46 -28.14
C GLU A 31 19.19 0.18 -28.60
N HIS A 32 18.68 -0.99 -28.22
CA HIS A 32 19.32 -2.28 -28.53
C HIS A 32 18.75 -2.99 -29.77
N GLY A 33 17.67 -2.47 -30.36
CA GLY A 33 17.03 -3.06 -31.54
C GLY A 33 16.34 -4.40 -31.26
N LYS A 34 16.24 -5.28 -32.28
CA LYS A 34 15.69 -6.63 -32.12
C LYS A 34 16.69 -7.52 -31.37
N ALA A 35 16.61 -7.49 -30.04
CA ALA A 35 17.36 -8.36 -29.14
C ALA A 35 16.43 -9.23 -28.30
N ASP A 36 16.88 -10.45 -27.96
CA ASP A 36 16.12 -11.38 -27.12
C ASP A 36 16.01 -10.93 -25.66
N TYR A 37 16.81 -9.94 -25.25
CA TYR A 37 16.88 -9.43 -23.88
C TYR A 37 16.66 -7.92 -23.86
N VAL A 38 15.95 -7.42 -22.85
CA VAL A 38 15.77 -5.96 -22.65
C VAL A 38 17.03 -5.32 -22.07
N PHE A 39 17.73 -6.00 -21.17
CA PHE A 39 18.88 -5.48 -20.46
C PHE A 39 20.16 -6.18 -20.88
N HIS A 40 21.15 -5.39 -21.30
CA HIS A 40 22.43 -5.88 -21.78
C HIS A 40 23.57 -5.50 -20.82
N GLY A 41 24.51 -6.41 -20.66
CA GLY A 41 25.82 -6.16 -20.08
C GLY A 41 26.89 -6.13 -21.18
N HIS A 42 28.16 -5.96 -20.77
CA HIS A 42 29.26 -5.77 -21.71
C HIS A 42 29.54 -6.97 -22.63
N LYS A 43 29.18 -8.20 -22.23
CA LYS A 43 29.47 -9.45 -22.97
C LYS A 43 28.22 -10.26 -23.32
N GLY A 44 27.03 -9.67 -23.28
CA GLY A 44 25.76 -10.38 -23.48
C GLY A 44 24.66 -9.89 -22.53
N PRO A 45 23.65 -10.71 -22.18
CA PRO A 45 22.55 -10.28 -21.32
C PRO A 45 23.05 -9.84 -19.94
N LEU A 46 22.34 -8.88 -19.35
CA LEU A 46 22.68 -8.39 -18.02
C LEU A 46 22.55 -9.53 -16.98
N THR A 47 23.65 -9.85 -16.32
CA THR A 47 23.69 -10.92 -15.33
C THR A 47 23.11 -10.48 -13.99
N ARG A 48 22.66 -11.44 -13.16
CA ARG A 48 22.19 -11.16 -11.79
C ARG A 48 23.22 -10.40 -10.95
N HIS A 49 24.49 -10.75 -11.08
CA HIS A 49 25.57 -10.03 -10.39
C HIS A 49 25.76 -8.61 -10.96
N GLY A 50 25.60 -8.43 -12.27
CA GLY A 50 25.57 -7.12 -12.92
C GLY A 50 24.46 -6.22 -12.37
N VAL A 51 23.23 -6.74 -12.30
CA VAL A 51 22.09 -6.02 -11.68
C VAL A 51 22.42 -5.61 -10.25
N TYR A 52 22.94 -6.55 -9.43
CA TYR A 52 23.33 -6.25 -8.05
C TYR A 52 24.33 -5.10 -8.00
N ARG A 53 25.41 -5.17 -8.78
CA ARG A 53 26.46 -4.14 -8.81
C ARG A 53 25.95 -2.76 -9.25
N ILE A 54 25.10 -2.72 -10.27
CA ILE A 54 24.47 -1.48 -10.76
C ILE A 54 23.63 -0.87 -9.64
N VAL A 55 22.72 -1.66 -9.07
CA VAL A 55 21.84 -1.22 -7.98
C VAL A 55 22.64 -0.75 -6.77
N SER A 56 23.62 -1.55 -6.30
CA SER A 56 24.49 -1.17 -5.18
C SER A 56 25.20 0.15 -5.41
N THR A 57 25.64 0.39 -6.65
CA THR A 57 26.37 1.61 -7.01
C THR A 57 25.46 2.83 -6.94
N TYR A 58 24.26 2.77 -7.51
CA TYR A 58 23.31 3.87 -7.44
C TYR A 58 22.78 4.11 -6.02
N MET A 59 22.54 3.05 -5.24
CA MET A 59 22.18 3.19 -3.83
C MET A 59 23.25 3.94 -3.04
N ARG A 60 24.54 3.60 -3.24
CA ARG A 60 25.65 4.33 -2.59
C ARG A 60 25.74 5.79 -3.05
N LYS A 61 25.58 6.05 -4.34
CA LYS A 61 25.57 7.42 -4.90
C LYS A 61 24.42 8.26 -4.32
N ALA A 62 23.26 7.65 -4.07
CA ALA A 62 22.13 8.28 -3.41
C ALA A 62 22.27 8.42 -1.88
N GLY A 63 23.45 8.10 -1.32
CA GLY A 63 23.70 8.17 0.12
C GLY A 63 23.08 7.03 0.94
N ILE A 64 22.52 6.00 0.31
CA ILE A 64 21.91 4.87 1.00
C ILE A 64 23.00 3.92 1.48
N ARG A 65 23.14 3.82 2.81
CA ARG A 65 24.13 2.97 3.50
C ARG A 65 23.47 1.78 4.20
N GLY A 66 24.28 0.81 4.61
CA GLY A 66 23.85 -0.37 5.39
C GLY A 66 24.00 -1.70 4.66
N PRO A 67 23.64 -2.82 5.30
CA PRO A 67 23.80 -4.15 4.72
C PRO A 67 22.89 -4.36 3.50
N LYS A 68 23.26 -5.30 2.63
CA LYS A 68 22.44 -5.79 1.51
C LYS A 68 21.97 -4.67 0.55
N LEU A 69 22.90 -3.86 0.01
CA LEU A 69 22.63 -2.81 -0.98
C LEU A 69 22.30 -3.40 -2.36
N GLY A 70 21.18 -4.09 -2.49
CA GLY A 70 20.79 -4.75 -3.73
C GLY A 70 19.29 -4.79 -3.96
N SER A 71 18.89 -5.49 -5.02
CA SER A 71 17.48 -5.60 -5.46
C SER A 71 16.53 -6.10 -4.38
N HIS A 72 17.00 -6.96 -3.46
CA HIS A 72 16.20 -7.39 -2.32
C HIS A 72 15.78 -6.22 -1.42
N ARG A 73 16.68 -5.27 -1.13
CA ARG A 73 16.36 -4.11 -0.29
C ARG A 73 15.39 -3.15 -0.95
N ILE A 74 15.53 -2.94 -2.26
CA ILE A 74 14.55 -2.19 -3.06
C ILE A 74 13.17 -2.87 -2.99
N ARG A 75 13.13 -4.20 -3.16
CA ARG A 75 11.88 -4.97 -3.07
C ARG A 75 11.21 -4.84 -1.69
N HIS A 76 11.97 -4.90 -0.61
CA HIS A 76 11.42 -4.69 0.74
C HIS A 76 10.88 -3.27 0.92
N ALA A 77 11.63 -2.26 0.46
CA ALA A 77 11.18 -0.86 0.51
C ALA A 77 9.89 -0.66 -0.29
N PHE A 78 9.76 -1.30 -1.46
CA PHE A 78 8.53 -1.32 -2.24
C PHE A 78 7.37 -1.93 -1.45
N GLY A 79 7.53 -3.14 -0.90
CA GLY A 79 6.44 -3.81 -0.16
C GLY A 79 5.99 -3.02 1.06
N LYS A 80 6.94 -2.48 1.84
CA LYS A 80 6.63 -1.60 2.98
C LYS A 80 5.91 -0.33 2.53
N GLY A 81 6.44 0.36 1.51
CA GLY A 81 5.88 1.61 1.01
C GLY A 81 4.48 1.41 0.42
N TYR A 82 4.23 0.30 -0.28
CA TYR A 82 2.92 -0.03 -0.84
C TYR A 82 1.85 -0.12 0.25
N LEU A 83 2.14 -0.82 1.36
CA LEU A 83 1.20 -0.96 2.48
C LEU A 83 1.02 0.36 3.23
N VAL A 84 2.11 1.08 3.51
CA VAL A 84 2.04 2.39 4.20
C VAL A 84 1.20 3.40 3.40
N ASN A 85 1.17 3.29 2.08
CA ASN A 85 0.35 4.12 1.21
C ASN A 85 -1.09 3.59 1.02
N GLY A 86 -1.54 2.66 1.88
CA GLY A 86 -2.92 2.16 1.92
C GLY A 86 -3.22 0.99 0.96
N GLY A 87 -2.20 0.45 0.31
CA GLY A 87 -2.33 -0.74 -0.54
C GLY A 87 -2.66 -2.00 0.28
N ASP A 88 -3.44 -2.92 -0.27
CA ASP A 88 -3.83 -4.13 0.44
C ASP A 88 -2.80 -5.27 0.31
N LEU A 89 -2.77 -6.14 1.32
CA LEU A 89 -1.81 -7.24 1.41
C LEU A 89 -1.98 -8.27 0.27
N ARG A 90 -3.20 -8.50 -0.20
CA ARG A 90 -3.49 -9.53 -1.21
C ARG A 90 -2.96 -9.10 -2.58
N SER A 91 -3.21 -7.86 -2.98
CA SER A 91 -2.66 -7.27 -4.19
C SER A 91 -1.13 -7.23 -4.15
N LEU A 92 -0.55 -6.88 -2.99
CA LEU A 92 0.90 -6.89 -2.82
C LEU A 92 1.50 -8.30 -2.98
N GLN A 93 0.87 -9.31 -2.39
CA GLN A 93 1.30 -10.72 -2.52
C GLN A 93 1.31 -11.17 -3.99
N GLN A 94 0.26 -10.81 -4.74
CA GLN A 94 0.15 -11.12 -6.17
C GLN A 94 1.26 -10.42 -6.98
N LEU A 95 1.52 -9.13 -6.73
CA LEU A 95 2.60 -8.39 -7.39
C LEU A 95 3.98 -9.01 -7.13
N MET A 96 4.25 -9.37 -5.87
CA MET A 96 5.57 -9.88 -5.45
C MET A 96 5.78 -11.36 -5.81
N GLY A 97 4.72 -12.13 -6.06
CA GLY A 97 4.77 -13.52 -6.51
C GLY A 97 5.25 -14.50 -5.43
N HIS A 98 4.88 -14.29 -4.17
CA HIS A 98 5.32 -15.13 -3.05
C HIS A 98 4.32 -16.26 -2.77
N GLU A 99 4.75 -17.52 -2.93
CA GLU A 99 4.00 -18.71 -2.47
C GLU A 99 4.32 -19.06 -1.00
N ARG A 100 5.41 -18.51 -0.42
CA ARG A 100 5.76 -18.73 0.99
C ARG A 100 6.17 -17.47 1.76
N ILE A 101 5.56 -17.41 2.94
CA ILE A 101 5.42 -16.35 3.93
C ILE A 101 6.61 -16.35 4.88
N THR A 102 7.67 -15.61 4.57
CA THR A 102 8.66 -15.22 5.60
C THR A 102 8.84 -13.71 5.71
N THR A 103 8.19 -12.94 4.82
CA THR A 103 8.06 -11.47 4.91
C THR A 103 6.62 -11.00 5.20
N THR A 104 5.64 -11.89 5.08
CA THR A 104 4.23 -11.55 5.26
C THR A 104 3.90 -11.20 6.71
N GLN A 105 4.67 -11.67 7.70
CA GLN A 105 4.46 -11.30 9.10
C GLN A 105 4.79 -9.82 9.38
N GLU A 106 5.88 -9.31 8.81
CA GLU A 106 6.23 -7.88 8.89
C GLU A 106 5.24 -7.01 8.11
N TYR A 107 4.73 -7.51 6.99
CA TYR A 107 3.68 -6.83 6.23
C TYR A 107 2.31 -6.89 6.92
N ALA A 108 1.98 -7.99 7.57
CA ALA A 108 0.75 -8.14 8.32
C ALA A 108 0.72 -7.18 9.50
N SER A 109 1.83 -7.00 10.24
CA SER A 109 1.85 -6.03 11.34
C SER A 109 1.65 -4.58 10.86
N LEU A 110 2.20 -4.22 9.69
CA LEU A 110 1.96 -2.92 9.06
C LEU A 110 0.51 -2.78 8.59
N ALA A 111 -0.04 -3.80 7.92
CA ALA A 111 -1.42 -3.81 7.45
C ALA A 111 -2.45 -3.84 8.60
N MET A 112 -2.11 -4.41 9.75
CA MET A 112 -2.99 -4.45 10.93
C MET A 112 -3.34 -3.04 11.41
N HIS A 113 -2.44 -2.07 11.26
CA HIS A 113 -2.75 -0.68 11.60
C HIS A 113 -3.87 -0.12 10.71
N ASP A 114 -3.78 -0.34 9.40
CA ASP A 114 -4.80 0.06 8.43
C ASP A 114 -6.12 -0.72 8.61
N ILE A 115 -6.03 -2.01 8.93
CA ILE A 115 -7.20 -2.85 9.22
C ILE A 115 -7.92 -2.34 10.46
N ILE A 116 -7.19 -1.99 11.52
CA ILE A 116 -7.74 -1.40 12.74
C ILE A 116 -8.43 -0.07 12.40
N ALA A 117 -7.76 0.82 11.66
CA ALA A 117 -8.33 2.10 11.24
C ALA A 117 -9.61 1.93 10.41
N LYS A 118 -9.61 1.04 9.41
CA LYS A 118 -10.79 0.72 8.59
C LYS A 118 -11.89 0.06 9.42
N HIS A 119 -11.56 -0.85 10.33
CA HIS A 119 -12.53 -1.44 11.24
C HIS A 119 -13.19 -0.37 12.12
N HIS A 120 -12.43 0.56 12.71
CA HIS A 120 -13.02 1.68 13.45
C HIS A 120 -13.92 2.57 12.57
N GLN A 121 -13.54 2.77 11.31
CA GLN A 121 -14.31 3.60 10.38
C GLN A 121 -15.61 2.94 9.90
N PHE A 122 -15.60 1.62 9.68
CA PHE A 122 -16.70 0.87 9.05
C PHE A 122 -17.34 -0.19 9.94
N THR A 123 -17.03 -0.21 11.24
CA THR A 123 -17.66 -1.14 12.17
C THR A 123 -19.18 -0.90 12.22
N PRO A 124 -20.00 -1.96 12.19
CA PRO A 124 -21.46 -1.83 12.26
C PRO A 124 -21.93 -1.14 13.56
N LEU A 125 -21.12 -1.18 14.62
CA LEU A 125 -21.40 -0.46 15.87
C LEU A 125 -21.30 1.06 15.75
N ARG A 126 -20.69 1.58 14.68
CA ARG A 126 -20.61 3.04 14.45
C ARG A 126 -21.99 3.65 14.19
N ALA A 127 -22.85 2.94 13.47
CA ALA A 127 -24.23 3.37 13.24
C ALA A 127 -25.05 3.36 14.54
N ALA A 128 -24.82 2.35 15.39
CA ALA A 128 -25.46 2.26 16.71
C ALA A 128 -25.01 3.40 17.65
N HIS A 129 -23.73 3.76 17.65
CA HIS A 129 -23.21 4.90 18.41
C HIS A 129 -23.72 6.25 17.90
N ALA A 130 -23.82 6.44 16.59
CA ALA A 130 -24.40 7.67 16.02
C ALA A 130 -25.87 7.83 16.43
N ALA A 131 -26.66 6.76 16.33
CA ALA A 131 -28.08 6.77 16.71
C ALA A 131 -28.29 6.99 18.23
N THR A 132 -27.38 6.51 19.07
CA THR A 132 -27.44 6.76 20.52
C THR A 132 -27.00 8.18 20.89
N GLN A 133 -26.04 8.78 20.18
CA GLN A 133 -25.69 10.18 20.41
C GLN A 133 -26.81 11.13 20.00
N GLU A 134 -27.47 10.91 18.86
CA GLU A 134 -28.64 11.70 18.46
C GLU A 134 -29.77 11.62 19.49
N SER A 135 -30.05 10.41 20.01
CA SER A 135 -31.06 10.22 21.07
C SER A 135 -30.70 10.90 22.40
N PHE A 136 -29.41 11.11 22.71
CA PHE A 136 -28.98 11.82 23.92
C PHE A 136 -29.19 13.34 23.82
N PHE A 137 -28.93 13.94 22.65
CA PHE A 137 -29.16 15.38 22.44
C PHE A 137 -30.66 15.73 22.36
N ASP A 138 -31.50 14.80 21.90
CA ASP A 138 -32.96 15.00 21.80
C ASP A 138 -33.65 15.01 23.19
N LYS A 139 -33.10 14.25 24.16
CA LYS A 139 -33.59 14.27 25.55
C LYS A 139 -33.41 15.64 26.22
N ASP A 140 -32.32 16.34 25.93
CA ASP A 140 -32.09 17.68 26.49
C ASP A 140 -33.11 18.71 25.96
N HIS A 141 -33.62 18.52 24.73
CA HIS A 141 -34.70 19.35 24.19
C HIS A 141 -36.04 19.02 24.85
N ALA A 142 -36.36 17.74 25.00
CA ALA A 142 -37.60 17.30 25.65
C ALA A 142 -37.66 17.72 27.13
N ILE A 143 -36.52 17.71 27.84
CA ILE A 143 -36.42 18.19 29.23
C ILE A 143 -36.64 19.71 29.30
N LYS A 144 -36.04 20.48 28.38
CA LYS A 144 -36.23 21.95 28.33
C LYS A 144 -37.68 22.35 28.03
N GLU A 145 -38.37 21.65 27.14
CA GLU A 145 -39.80 21.89 26.88
C GLU A 145 -40.66 21.56 28.11
N ALA A 146 -40.38 20.43 28.77
CA ALA A 146 -41.09 20.06 29.99
C ALA A 146 -40.88 21.09 31.12
N GLU A 147 -39.67 21.61 31.28
CA GLU A 147 -39.36 22.67 32.25
C GLU A 147 -40.05 23.99 31.91
N ALA A 148 -40.17 24.36 30.63
CA ALA A 148 -40.86 25.58 30.20
C ALA A 148 -42.37 25.52 30.50
N ILE A 149 -43.00 24.38 30.20
CA ILE A 149 -44.44 24.15 30.47
C ILE A 149 -44.72 24.20 31.98
N LEU A 150 -43.85 23.60 32.80
CA LEU A 150 -44.01 23.63 34.26
C LEU A 150 -43.85 25.04 34.85
N LYS A 151 -43.03 25.90 34.23
CA LYS A 151 -42.80 27.29 34.65
C LYS A 151 -43.95 28.22 34.25
N GLU A 152 -44.52 28.02 33.07
CA GLU A 152 -45.75 28.74 32.66
C GLU A 152 -46.96 28.37 33.53
N ALA A 153 -47.02 27.13 34.02
CA ALA A 153 -48.05 26.68 34.95
C ALA A 153 -47.89 27.25 36.38
N SER A 154 -46.67 27.64 36.79
CA SER A 154 -46.41 28.20 38.13
C SER A 154 -46.58 29.71 38.23
N ASP A 155 -46.43 30.44 37.11
CA ASP A 155 -46.48 31.92 37.09
C ASP A 155 -47.91 32.47 36.84
N GLY A 156 -48.90 31.59 36.69
CA GLY A 156 -50.31 31.91 36.43
C GLY A 156 -51.27 31.81 37.64
N SER A 157 -50.77 31.76 38.87
CA SER A 157 -51.59 31.77 40.11
C SER A 157 -51.37 33.02 40.94
#